data_AF-A0A430KWF1-F1
#
_entry.id   AF-A0A430KWF1-F1
#
_cell.length_a   1.000
_cell.length_b   1.000
_cell.length_c   1.000
_cell.angle_alpha   90.00
_cell.angle_beta   90.00
_cell.angle_gamma   90.00
#
_symmetry.space_group_name_H-M   'P 1'
#
loop_
_entity.id
_entity.type
_entity.pdbx_description
1 polymer ?
#
loop_
_entity_poly.entity_id
_entity_poly.type
_entity_poly.pdbx_seq_one_letter_code
_entity_poly.pdbx_strand_id
1 'polypeptide(L)'
;LPISLPKTENFRIRGGQNLQRTLPELVRVGTDHGATKEERDTSRAAFNFRTAEVLSILVLPLLALALGVPPKRSTSALGVFLAIIMIVAYHKVNEYAQAVGGLGKIDPVLAIWIPFTVFTGLTLWMFYTIAFVPGGQPIGALERVFSKLGKAIGKLMPGSGGMTALDLFPSRTVALYMGKMFLTRTFAVLMMLVLVLQALDLLTESGHILAHAGNGQPEILRYLSLRIPEIIAQFLPFSVLLGTIITLSTLNQNSEVIALKASGMSAHQVLAPLLIASLGVAFISFTFNDRIVSRATATLDQWQK
;
A
#
# COMPACT_ATOMS: atom_id res chain seq x y z
N LEU A 1 27.07 1.30 42.19
CA LEU A 1 25.84 0.66 42.70
C LEU A 1 25.42 -0.41 41.68
N PRO A 2 25.01 -1.62 42.12
CA PRO A 2 24.54 -2.65 41.20
C PRO A 2 23.19 -2.26 40.60
N ILE A 3 23.03 -2.42 39.28
CA ILE A 3 21.78 -2.13 38.59
C ILE A 3 20.82 -3.29 38.85
N SER A 4 19.76 -3.04 39.62
CA SER A 4 18.71 -4.01 39.89
C SER A 4 17.89 -4.27 38.62
N LEU A 5 18.01 -5.47 38.05
CA LEU A 5 17.08 -5.92 37.01
C LEU A 5 15.66 -6.02 37.61
N PRO A 6 14.61 -5.63 36.87
CA PRO A 6 13.23 -5.81 37.33
C PRO A 6 12.96 -7.30 37.56
N LYS A 7 12.36 -7.62 38.71
CA LYS A 7 11.97 -8.99 39.04
C LYS A 7 11.03 -9.54 37.98
N THR A 8 11.13 -10.83 37.69
CA THR A 8 10.32 -11.49 36.64
C THR A 8 8.82 -11.40 36.85
N GLU A 9 8.39 -11.21 38.10
CA GLU A 9 7.01 -10.89 38.53
C GLU A 9 6.44 -9.62 37.88
N ASN A 10 7.29 -8.67 37.44
CA ASN A 10 6.88 -7.46 36.74
C ASN A 10 6.68 -7.67 35.22
N PHE A 11 7.01 -8.84 34.67
CA PHE A 11 6.71 -9.13 33.27
C PHE A 11 5.24 -9.53 33.12
N ARG A 12 4.57 -8.87 32.18
CA ARG A 12 3.17 -9.15 31.82
C ARG A 12 3.01 -10.62 31.45
N ILE A 13 2.23 -11.37 32.24
CA ILE A 13 1.98 -12.79 31.99
C ILE A 13 1.33 -12.97 30.61
N ARG A 14 1.87 -13.91 29.82
CA ARG A 14 1.40 -14.24 28.49
C ARG A 14 -0.05 -14.76 28.55
N GLY A 15 -0.94 -14.18 27.74
CA GLY A 15 -2.30 -14.68 27.54
C GLY A 15 -3.42 -13.64 27.67
N GLY A 16 -3.11 -12.42 28.12
CA GLY A 16 -4.07 -11.31 28.26
C GLY A 16 -4.53 -10.67 26.95
N GLN A 17 -4.03 -11.12 25.81
CA GLN A 17 -4.49 -10.72 24.47
C GLN A 17 -4.49 -11.94 23.54
N ASN A 18 -5.47 -12.04 22.65
CA ASN A 18 -5.55 -13.14 21.66
C ASN A 18 -4.35 -13.17 20.69
N LEU A 19 -3.67 -12.03 20.50
CA LEU A 19 -2.39 -11.93 19.79
C LEU A 19 -1.30 -12.87 20.38
N GLN A 20 -1.39 -13.21 21.66
CA GLN A 20 -0.38 -13.99 22.39
C GLN A 20 -0.71 -15.51 22.49
N ARG A 21 -1.92 -15.92 22.06
CA ARG A 21 -2.43 -17.30 22.13
C ARG A 21 -2.09 -18.10 20.87
N THR A 22 -1.74 -19.39 21.00
CA THR A 22 -1.52 -20.30 19.85
C THR A 22 -2.83 -20.73 19.19
N LEU A 23 -2.79 -21.33 17.99
CA LEU A 23 -4.01 -21.84 17.34
C LEU A 23 -4.74 -22.90 18.20
N PRO A 24 -4.06 -23.91 18.80
CA PRO A 24 -4.73 -24.83 19.72
C PRO A 24 -5.30 -24.16 20.99
N GLU A 25 -4.61 -23.14 21.54
CA GLU A 25 -5.13 -22.36 22.67
C GLU A 25 -6.38 -21.55 22.28
N LEU A 26 -6.40 -20.93 21.09
CA LEU A 26 -7.56 -20.20 20.57
C LEU A 26 -8.76 -21.11 20.32
N VAL A 27 -8.54 -22.32 19.80
CA VAL A 27 -9.59 -23.35 19.72
C VAL A 27 -10.08 -23.72 21.10
N ARG A 28 -9.16 -24.05 22.04
CA ARG A 28 -9.52 -24.44 23.41
C ARG A 28 -10.39 -23.39 24.09
N VAL A 29 -9.97 -22.12 24.11
CA VAL A 29 -10.75 -21.02 24.70
C VAL A 29 -12.05 -20.79 23.92
N GLY A 30 -12.03 -20.84 22.58
CA GLY A 30 -13.23 -20.72 21.75
C GLY A 30 -14.28 -21.81 21.98
N THR A 31 -13.86 -23.00 22.41
CA THR A 31 -14.72 -24.14 22.77
C THR A 31 -15.03 -24.27 24.26
N ASP A 32 -14.36 -23.51 25.12
CA ASP A 32 -14.52 -23.61 26.57
C ASP A 32 -15.87 -23.02 27.00
N HIS A 33 -16.76 -23.88 27.48
CA HIS A 33 -18.09 -23.47 27.90
C HIS A 33 -18.06 -22.62 29.18
N GLY A 34 -16.98 -22.68 29.96
CA GLY A 34 -16.73 -21.83 31.13
C GLY A 34 -16.16 -20.45 30.84
N ALA A 35 -15.62 -20.21 29.63
CA ALA A 35 -15.13 -18.89 29.22
C ALA A 35 -16.29 -17.91 28.93
N THR A 36 -16.04 -16.60 29.09
CA THR A 36 -17.05 -15.58 28.77
C THR A 36 -17.38 -15.58 27.27
N LYS A 37 -18.58 -15.12 26.89
CA LYS A 37 -18.99 -15.07 25.47
C LYS A 37 -18.00 -14.24 24.62
N GLU A 38 -17.55 -13.10 25.16
CA GLU A 38 -16.57 -12.23 24.51
C GLU A 38 -15.20 -12.91 24.35
N GLU A 39 -14.68 -13.59 25.36
CA GLU A 39 -13.43 -14.35 25.24
C GLU A 39 -13.54 -15.49 24.22
N ARG A 40 -14.70 -16.16 24.14
CA ARG A 40 -14.96 -17.18 23.12
C ARG A 40 -15.00 -16.57 21.72
N ASP A 41 -15.79 -15.54 21.50
CA ASP A 41 -16.00 -14.97 20.16
C ASP A 41 -14.75 -14.24 19.65
N THR A 42 -14.02 -13.53 20.52
CA THR A 42 -12.69 -12.98 20.17
C THR A 42 -11.65 -14.08 19.87
N SER A 43 -11.68 -15.22 20.57
CA SER A 43 -10.79 -16.35 20.29
C SER A 43 -11.15 -17.07 19.00
N ARG A 44 -12.45 -17.30 18.76
CA ARG A 44 -12.99 -17.86 17.50
C ARG A 44 -12.68 -16.95 16.32
N ALA A 45 -12.81 -15.63 16.46
CA ALA A 45 -12.48 -14.67 15.40
C ALA A 45 -10.98 -14.70 15.09
N ALA A 46 -10.11 -14.66 16.12
CA ALA A 46 -8.67 -14.76 15.92
C ALA A 46 -8.21 -16.09 15.31
N PHE A 47 -8.88 -17.21 15.63
CA PHE A 47 -8.63 -18.50 14.99
C PHE A 47 -9.03 -18.46 13.51
N ASN A 48 -10.28 -18.11 13.20
CA ASN A 48 -10.79 -18.08 11.82
C ASN A 48 -10.00 -17.10 10.94
N PHE A 49 -9.60 -15.94 11.46
CA PHE A 49 -8.79 -14.95 10.74
C PHE A 49 -7.46 -15.57 10.29
N ARG A 50 -6.72 -16.18 11.22
CA ARG A 50 -5.44 -16.84 10.92
C ARG A 50 -5.62 -18.01 9.94
N THR A 51 -6.73 -18.75 10.03
CA THR A 51 -7.04 -19.83 9.09
C THR A 51 -7.35 -19.30 7.68
N ALA A 52 -8.13 -18.22 7.56
CA ALA A 52 -8.45 -17.59 6.28
C ALA A 52 -7.24 -16.89 5.64
N GLU A 53 -6.35 -16.29 6.44
CA GLU A 53 -5.05 -15.80 5.99
C GLU A 53 -4.22 -16.94 5.39
N VAL A 54 -4.04 -18.05 6.12
CA VAL A 54 -3.28 -19.22 5.64
C VAL A 54 -3.88 -19.82 4.38
N LEU A 55 -5.21 -19.96 4.28
CA LEU A 55 -5.86 -20.48 3.09
C LEU A 55 -5.79 -19.52 1.89
N SER A 56 -5.75 -18.21 2.13
CA SER A 56 -5.60 -17.22 1.05
C SER A 56 -4.29 -17.40 0.28
N ILE A 57 -3.25 -17.94 0.91
CA ILE A 57 -1.95 -18.25 0.26
C ILE A 57 -2.14 -19.24 -0.91
N LEU A 58 -3.14 -20.13 -0.86
CA LEU A 58 -3.46 -21.03 -1.98
C LEU A 58 -4.16 -20.31 -3.15
N VAL A 59 -4.79 -19.17 -2.87
CA VAL A 59 -5.55 -18.34 -3.81
C VAL A 59 -4.65 -17.30 -4.50
N LEU A 60 -3.64 -16.78 -3.79
CA LEU A 60 -2.72 -15.76 -4.31
C LEU A 60 -2.02 -16.14 -5.63
N PRO A 61 -1.53 -17.38 -5.87
CA PRO A 61 -0.96 -17.77 -7.16
C PRO A 61 -1.97 -17.68 -8.31
N LEU A 62 -3.24 -17.99 -8.04
CA LEU A 62 -4.32 -17.90 -9.03
C LEU A 62 -4.65 -16.44 -9.33
N LEU A 63 -4.65 -15.56 -8.32
CA LEU A 63 -4.83 -14.11 -8.51
C LEU A 63 -3.67 -13.50 -9.29
N ALA A 64 -2.44 -13.89 -8.97
CA ALA A 64 -1.24 -13.45 -9.67
C ALA A 64 -1.24 -13.91 -11.14
N LEU A 65 -1.66 -15.14 -11.43
CA LEU A 65 -1.83 -15.64 -12.80
C LEU A 65 -3.00 -14.94 -13.52
N ALA A 66 -4.09 -14.65 -12.81
CA ALA A 66 -5.28 -14.01 -13.37
C ALA A 66 -5.17 -12.49 -13.62
N LEU A 67 -4.17 -11.82 -13.02
CA LEU A 67 -3.96 -10.37 -13.17
C LEU A 67 -2.57 -10.00 -13.70
N GLY A 68 -1.56 -10.82 -13.44
CA GLY A 68 -0.17 -10.57 -13.85
C GLY A 68 0.16 -11.07 -15.26
N VAL A 69 -0.63 -11.97 -15.86
CA VAL A 69 -0.38 -12.51 -17.20
C VAL A 69 -1.32 -11.86 -18.23
N PRO A 70 -0.82 -10.92 -19.07
CA PRO A 70 -1.63 -10.24 -20.08
C PRO A 70 -1.93 -11.16 -21.29
N PRO A 71 -3.18 -11.28 -21.74
CA PRO A 71 -3.59 -12.24 -22.79
C PRO A 71 -3.23 -11.80 -24.23
N LYS A 72 -2.70 -10.59 -24.44
CA LYS A 72 -2.09 -10.14 -25.70
C LYS A 72 -0.80 -9.38 -25.37
N ARG A 73 0.17 -9.39 -26.30
CA ARG A 73 1.55 -8.86 -26.14
C ARG A 73 1.62 -7.35 -25.77
N SER A 74 1.32 -7.03 -24.51
CA SER A 74 1.47 -5.71 -23.89
C SER A 74 1.63 -5.89 -22.38
N THR A 75 2.63 -5.26 -21.78
CA THR A 75 2.90 -5.33 -20.34
C THR A 75 2.01 -4.36 -19.58
N SER A 76 0.78 -4.79 -19.26
CA SER A 76 -0.19 -3.98 -18.51
C SER A 76 0.17 -3.94 -17.01
N ALA A 77 1.01 -2.98 -16.60
CA ALA A 77 1.39 -2.76 -15.20
C ALA A 77 0.19 -2.55 -14.26
N LEU A 78 -0.95 -2.15 -14.84
CA LEU A 78 -2.26 -2.04 -14.21
C LEU A 78 -2.74 -3.37 -13.61
N GLY A 79 -2.44 -4.52 -14.23
CA GLY A 79 -2.85 -5.83 -13.71
C GLY A 79 -2.13 -6.18 -12.40
N VAL A 80 -0.81 -6.00 -12.35
CA VAL A 80 -0.01 -6.20 -11.13
C VAL A 80 -0.40 -5.20 -10.03
N PHE A 81 -0.62 -3.92 -10.39
CA PHE A 81 -1.12 -2.91 -9.45
C PHE A 81 -2.50 -3.27 -8.88
N LEU A 82 -3.41 -3.76 -9.72
CA LEU A 82 -4.74 -4.22 -9.31
C LEU A 82 -4.66 -5.47 -8.41
N ALA A 83 -3.72 -6.38 -8.65
CA ALA A 83 -3.48 -7.53 -7.78
C ALA A 83 -3.01 -7.09 -6.39
N ILE A 84 -2.06 -6.15 -6.32
CA ILE A 84 -1.60 -5.56 -5.05
C ILE A 84 -2.75 -4.88 -4.31
N ILE A 85 -3.58 -4.08 -5.00
CA ILE A 85 -4.77 -3.46 -4.41
C ILE A 85 -5.75 -4.51 -3.89
N MET A 86 -6.04 -5.56 -4.66
CA MET A 86 -6.94 -6.63 -4.23
C MET A 86 -6.43 -7.38 -3.00
N ILE A 87 -5.11 -7.64 -2.92
CA ILE A 87 -4.48 -8.27 -1.76
C ILE A 87 -4.60 -7.36 -0.53
N VAL A 88 -4.25 -6.07 -0.64
CA VAL A 88 -4.36 -5.11 0.47
C VAL A 88 -5.81 -4.92 0.91
N ALA A 89 -6.75 -4.82 -0.03
CA ALA A 89 -8.17 -4.70 0.26
C ALA A 89 -8.70 -5.95 0.99
N TYR A 90 -8.33 -7.15 0.55
CA TYR A 90 -8.69 -8.40 1.21
C TYR A 90 -8.18 -8.47 2.66
N HIS A 91 -6.90 -8.15 2.91
CA HIS A 91 -6.34 -8.15 4.27
C HIS A 91 -7.06 -7.12 5.16
N LYS A 92 -7.36 -5.91 4.67
CA LYS A 92 -8.11 -4.91 5.46
C LYS A 92 -9.57 -5.27 5.72
N VAL A 93 -10.24 -5.95 4.77
CA VAL A 93 -11.57 -6.52 5.01
C VAL A 93 -11.52 -7.62 6.07
N ASN A 94 -10.48 -8.46 6.06
CA ASN A 94 -10.30 -9.53 7.06
C ASN A 94 -9.94 -8.99 8.45
N GLU A 95 -9.04 -8.00 8.57
CA GLU A 95 -8.73 -7.33 9.84
C GLU A 95 -10.01 -6.73 10.47
N TYR A 96 -10.85 -6.09 9.64
CA TYR A 96 -12.15 -5.57 10.06
C TYR A 96 -13.12 -6.69 10.46
N ALA A 97 -13.21 -7.77 9.68
CA ALA A 97 -14.04 -8.93 9.98
C ALA A 97 -13.65 -9.61 11.30
N GLN A 98 -12.35 -9.71 11.60
CA GLN A 98 -11.84 -10.23 12.87
C GLN A 98 -12.28 -9.34 14.05
N ALA A 99 -12.20 -8.01 13.90
CA ALA A 99 -12.65 -7.08 14.92
C ALA A 99 -14.17 -7.19 15.17
N VAL A 100 -14.99 -7.23 14.11
CA VAL A 100 -16.46 -7.34 14.23
C VAL A 100 -16.90 -8.70 14.78
N GLY A 101 -16.27 -9.80 14.36
CA GLY A 101 -16.52 -11.12 14.90
C GLY A 101 -16.13 -11.23 16.37
N GLY A 102 -15.02 -10.59 16.78
CA GLY A 102 -14.60 -10.56 18.18
C GLY A 102 -15.57 -9.84 19.11
N LEU A 103 -16.29 -8.83 18.61
CA LEU A 103 -17.34 -8.12 19.36
C LEU A 103 -18.66 -8.91 19.50
N GLY A 104 -18.74 -10.15 19.00
CA GLY A 104 -19.95 -10.99 19.06
C GLY A 104 -21.15 -10.47 18.26
N LYS A 105 -20.96 -9.46 17.41
CA LYS A 105 -22.04 -8.83 16.61
C LYS A 105 -22.45 -9.67 15.40
N ILE A 106 -21.50 -10.38 14.83
CA ILE A 106 -21.67 -11.33 13.72
C ILE A 106 -20.95 -12.60 14.17
N ASP A 107 -21.49 -13.78 13.85
CA ASP A 107 -20.80 -15.03 14.16
C ASP A 107 -19.37 -15.01 13.55
N PRO A 108 -18.31 -15.28 14.33
CA PRO A 108 -16.92 -15.23 13.87
C PRO A 108 -16.60 -16.07 12.64
N VAL A 109 -17.34 -17.15 12.38
CA VAL A 109 -17.16 -17.98 11.17
C VAL A 109 -17.73 -17.21 9.98
N LEU A 110 -18.99 -16.77 10.05
CA LEU A 110 -19.61 -16.02 8.95
C LEU A 110 -18.85 -14.73 8.61
N ALA A 111 -18.42 -13.98 9.62
CA ALA A 111 -17.71 -12.71 9.44
C ALA A 111 -16.47 -12.84 8.54
N ILE A 112 -15.72 -13.94 8.67
CA ILE A 112 -14.40 -14.11 8.06
C ILE A 112 -14.46 -15.02 6.82
N TRP A 113 -15.28 -16.07 6.82
CA TRP A 113 -15.39 -16.99 5.68
C TRP A 113 -16.18 -16.40 4.51
N ILE A 114 -17.09 -15.43 4.74
CA ILE A 114 -17.78 -14.75 3.63
C ILE A 114 -16.79 -13.91 2.78
N PRO A 115 -15.96 -13.00 3.33
CA PRO A 115 -14.91 -12.33 2.56
C PRO A 115 -13.94 -13.28 1.86
N PHE A 116 -13.50 -14.34 2.54
CA PHE A 116 -12.60 -15.34 1.96
C PHE A 116 -13.22 -16.08 0.77
N THR A 117 -14.47 -16.53 0.88
CA THR A 117 -15.16 -17.24 -0.21
C THR A 117 -15.45 -16.32 -1.40
N VAL A 118 -15.80 -15.05 -1.15
CA VAL A 118 -15.97 -14.04 -2.22
C VAL A 118 -14.64 -13.75 -2.92
N PHE A 119 -13.56 -13.50 -2.18
CA PHE A 119 -12.22 -13.27 -2.74
C PHE A 119 -11.71 -14.46 -3.56
N THR A 120 -11.93 -15.68 -3.05
CA THR A 120 -11.57 -16.94 -3.71
C THR A 120 -12.40 -17.15 -4.97
N GLY A 121 -13.73 -16.98 -4.91
CA GLY A 121 -14.62 -17.12 -6.06
C GLY A 121 -14.34 -16.10 -7.17
N LEU A 122 -14.08 -14.83 -6.80
CA LEU A 122 -13.63 -13.78 -7.72
C LEU A 122 -12.31 -14.19 -8.39
N THR A 123 -11.31 -14.59 -7.59
CA THR A 123 -10.01 -15.03 -8.11
C THR A 123 -10.13 -16.22 -9.06
N LEU A 124 -10.93 -17.23 -8.71
CA LEU A 124 -11.17 -18.42 -9.55
C LEU A 124 -11.91 -18.06 -10.85
N TRP A 125 -12.89 -17.16 -10.80
CA TRP A 125 -13.57 -16.65 -12.00
C TRP A 125 -12.61 -15.90 -12.93
N MET A 126 -11.71 -15.08 -12.37
CA MET A 126 -10.70 -14.36 -13.14
C MET A 126 -9.68 -15.33 -13.74
N PHE A 127 -9.21 -16.32 -12.98
CA PHE A 127 -8.34 -17.38 -13.47
C PHE A 127 -8.99 -18.19 -14.60
N TYR A 128 -10.24 -18.63 -14.42
CA TYR A 128 -11.03 -19.34 -15.43
C TYR A 128 -11.17 -18.52 -16.73
N THR A 129 -11.41 -17.22 -16.61
CA THR A 129 -11.54 -16.30 -17.75
C THR A 129 -10.26 -16.20 -18.58
N ILE A 130 -9.07 -16.39 -17.99
CA ILE A 130 -7.80 -16.45 -18.73
C ILE A 130 -7.49 -17.86 -19.24
N ALA A 131 -7.75 -18.88 -18.43
CA ALA A 131 -7.38 -20.25 -18.76
C ALA A 131 -8.27 -20.88 -19.85
N PHE A 132 -9.57 -20.55 -19.89
CA PHE A 132 -10.56 -21.28 -20.70
C PHE A 132 -11.39 -20.43 -21.66
N VAL A 133 -11.34 -19.09 -21.60
CA VAL A 133 -12.08 -18.22 -22.52
C VAL A 133 -11.10 -17.58 -23.53
N PRO A 134 -11.09 -18.01 -24.82
CA PRO A 134 -10.15 -17.48 -25.81
C PRO A 134 -10.32 -15.96 -26.00
N GLY A 135 -9.30 -15.18 -25.63
CA GLY A 135 -9.36 -13.72 -25.67
C GLY A 135 -10.18 -13.06 -24.55
N GLY A 136 -10.68 -13.85 -23.59
CA GLY A 136 -11.20 -13.34 -22.33
C GLY A 136 -10.08 -12.64 -21.54
N GLN A 137 -10.38 -11.46 -21.01
CA GLN A 137 -9.54 -10.83 -20.00
C GLN A 137 -10.45 -10.54 -18.80
N PRO A 138 -10.07 -10.83 -17.54
CA PRO A 138 -10.93 -10.57 -16.39
C PRO A 138 -10.99 -9.07 -16.13
N ILE A 139 -9.82 -8.43 -16.27
CA ILE A 139 -9.69 -6.98 -16.37
C ILE A 139 -10.41 -6.47 -17.63
N GLY A 140 -10.76 -7.26 -18.63
CA GLY A 140 -11.26 -6.79 -19.93
C GLY A 140 -12.56 -5.97 -19.87
N ALA A 141 -13.31 -6.02 -18.78
CA ALA A 141 -14.38 -5.05 -18.47
C ALA A 141 -13.78 -3.70 -18.01
N LEU A 142 -12.87 -3.73 -17.01
CA LEU A 142 -12.07 -2.59 -16.56
C LEU A 142 -11.20 -2.00 -17.68
N GLU A 143 -10.49 -2.78 -18.49
CA GLU A 143 -9.75 -2.35 -19.67
C GLU A 143 -10.67 -1.85 -20.79
N ARG A 144 -11.93 -2.28 -20.91
CA ARG A 144 -12.91 -1.60 -21.78
C ARG A 144 -13.33 -0.23 -21.24
N VAL A 145 -13.36 -0.04 -19.92
CA VAL A 145 -13.56 1.28 -19.29
C VAL A 145 -12.29 2.15 -19.43
N PHE A 146 -11.13 1.65 -19.00
CA PHE A 146 -9.82 2.29 -19.08
C PHE A 146 -9.31 2.51 -20.51
N SER A 147 -9.73 1.73 -21.52
CA SER A 147 -9.39 2.00 -22.94
C SER A 147 -10.41 2.87 -23.65
N LYS A 148 -11.65 3.01 -23.14
CA LYS A 148 -12.51 4.15 -23.52
C LYS A 148 -11.87 5.45 -23.02
N LEU A 149 -11.44 5.51 -21.77
CA LEU A 149 -10.59 6.59 -21.22
C LEU A 149 -9.28 6.74 -22.01
N GLY A 150 -8.57 5.64 -22.25
CA GLY A 150 -7.23 5.60 -22.84
C GLY A 150 -7.19 5.88 -24.33
N LYS A 151 -8.27 5.64 -25.09
CA LYS A 151 -8.40 6.08 -26.50
C LYS A 151 -8.86 7.54 -26.61
N ALA A 152 -9.58 8.07 -25.61
CA ALA A 152 -9.81 9.52 -25.52
C ALA A 152 -8.49 10.26 -25.28
N ILE A 153 -7.62 9.70 -24.43
CA ILE A 153 -6.30 10.24 -24.11
C ILE A 153 -5.29 9.98 -25.27
N GLY A 154 -5.10 8.72 -25.67
CA GLY A 154 -4.13 8.26 -26.67
C GLY A 154 -4.50 8.49 -28.13
N LYS A 155 -5.46 9.39 -28.43
CA LYS A 155 -5.53 10.07 -29.74
C LYS A 155 -4.27 10.93 -29.98
N LEU A 156 -3.36 10.90 -28.99
CA LEU A 156 -2.09 11.55 -28.84
C LEU A 156 -0.93 10.50 -28.72
N MET A 157 0.35 10.91 -28.91
CA MET A 157 1.61 10.15 -28.72
C MET A 157 2.14 9.12 -29.79
N PRO A 158 2.75 9.50 -30.95
CA PRO A 158 3.29 8.53 -31.94
C PRO A 158 4.82 8.58 -32.27
N GLY A 159 5.59 7.46 -32.16
CA GLY A 159 6.91 7.25 -32.86
C GLY A 159 8.28 6.99 -32.13
N SER A 160 9.10 6.04 -32.66
CA SER A 160 10.57 6.11 -32.98
C SER A 160 11.74 5.48 -32.14
N GLY A 161 12.56 4.59 -32.76
CA GLY A 161 14.02 4.79 -33.02
C GLY A 161 15.13 4.48 -31.99
N GLY A 162 16.11 3.61 -32.35
CA GLY A 162 17.25 3.15 -31.52
C GLY A 162 18.34 4.18 -31.12
N MET A 163 19.10 3.86 -30.05
CA MET A 163 19.86 4.85 -29.27
C MET A 163 21.22 4.37 -28.74
N THR A 164 22.29 5.15 -28.96
CA THR A 164 23.52 5.14 -28.14
C THR A 164 23.27 5.74 -26.75
N ALA A 165 24.25 5.70 -25.84
CA ALA A 165 24.11 6.32 -24.51
C ALA A 165 23.87 7.85 -24.57
N LEU A 166 24.27 8.52 -25.66
CA LEU A 166 23.97 9.93 -25.91
C LEU A 166 22.54 10.12 -26.43
N ASP A 167 22.02 9.16 -27.19
CA ASP A 167 20.65 9.18 -27.70
C ASP A 167 19.63 8.69 -26.66
N LEU A 168 20.01 7.90 -25.66
CA LEU A 168 19.11 7.43 -24.58
C LEU A 168 18.46 8.59 -23.82
N PHE A 169 19.13 9.74 -23.78
CA PHE A 169 18.63 10.95 -23.16
C PHE A 169 18.05 11.89 -24.23
N PRO A 170 16.87 12.48 -23.97
CA PRO A 170 16.40 13.57 -24.81
C PRO A 170 17.29 14.80 -24.58
N SER A 171 17.08 15.86 -25.36
CA SER A 171 17.81 17.11 -25.16
C SER A 171 17.75 17.57 -23.70
N ARG A 172 18.86 18.16 -23.20
CA ARG A 172 19.01 18.57 -21.79
C ARG A 172 17.81 19.35 -21.26
N THR A 173 17.19 20.18 -22.09
CA THR A 173 15.99 20.96 -21.77
C THR A 173 14.78 20.06 -21.51
N VAL A 174 14.51 19.08 -22.38
CA VAL A 174 13.41 18.11 -22.20
C VAL A 174 13.66 17.21 -21.00
N ALA A 175 14.90 16.74 -20.82
CA ALA A 175 15.28 15.92 -19.67
C ALA A 175 15.05 16.67 -18.34
N LEU A 176 15.52 17.91 -18.23
CA LEU A 176 15.31 18.74 -17.05
C LEU A 176 13.84 19.10 -16.84
N TYR A 177 13.09 19.36 -17.90
CA TYR A 177 11.65 19.63 -17.83
C TYR A 177 10.86 18.44 -17.28
N MET A 178 11.06 17.24 -17.85
CA MET A 178 10.40 16.01 -17.43
C MET A 178 10.80 15.60 -16.02
N GLY A 179 12.10 15.65 -15.70
CA GLY A 179 12.61 15.38 -14.35
C GLY A 179 12.05 16.36 -13.31
N LYS A 180 12.04 17.67 -13.63
CA LYS A 180 11.45 18.69 -12.74
C LYS A 180 9.96 18.46 -12.54
N MET A 181 9.18 18.20 -13.60
CA MET A 181 7.75 17.92 -13.50
C MET A 181 7.48 16.67 -12.65
N PHE A 182 8.20 15.58 -12.90
CA PHE A 182 8.07 14.35 -12.13
C PHE A 182 8.40 14.57 -10.64
N LEU A 183 9.49 15.28 -10.33
CA LEU A 183 9.86 15.56 -8.94
C LEU A 183 8.85 16.48 -8.26
N THR A 184 8.43 17.60 -8.89
CA THR A 184 7.45 18.50 -8.28
C THR A 184 6.11 17.82 -8.05
N ARG A 185 5.65 16.96 -8.96
CA ARG A 185 4.41 16.19 -8.76
C ARG A 185 4.55 15.10 -7.70
N THR A 186 5.68 14.39 -7.68
CA THR A 186 5.98 13.39 -6.63
C THR A 186 5.99 14.02 -5.24
N PHE A 187 6.70 15.13 -5.07
CA PHE A 187 6.75 15.83 -3.79
C PHE A 187 5.45 16.57 -3.45
N ALA A 188 4.68 17.07 -4.42
CA ALA A 188 3.37 17.65 -4.16
C ALA A 188 2.36 16.59 -3.67
N VAL A 189 2.33 15.40 -4.29
CA VAL A 189 1.51 14.27 -3.82
C VAL A 189 1.95 13.83 -2.42
N LEU A 190 3.26 13.71 -2.18
CA LEU A 190 3.80 13.36 -0.87
C LEU A 190 3.40 14.39 0.20
N MET A 191 3.60 15.69 -0.07
CA MET A 191 3.22 16.77 0.84
C MET A 191 1.71 16.78 1.10
N MET A 192 0.88 16.54 0.09
CA MET A 192 -0.57 16.42 0.26
C MET A 192 -0.93 15.24 1.16
N LEU A 193 -0.35 14.06 0.94
CA LEU A 193 -0.57 12.87 1.77
C LEU A 193 -0.09 13.10 3.21
N VAL A 194 1.09 13.68 3.39
CA VAL A 194 1.64 14.02 4.71
C VAL A 194 0.73 15.00 5.45
N LEU A 195 0.29 16.09 4.81
CA LEU A 195 -0.61 17.08 5.43
C LEU A 195 -1.97 16.47 5.82
N VAL A 196 -2.58 15.67 4.93
CA VAL A 196 -3.86 15.02 5.19
C VAL A 196 -3.74 13.99 6.32
N LEU A 197 -2.77 13.08 6.24
CA LEU A 197 -2.58 12.04 7.25
C LEU A 197 -2.19 12.65 8.60
N GLN A 198 -1.34 13.67 8.60
CA GLN A 198 -0.92 14.34 9.83
C GLN A 198 -2.07 15.10 10.51
N ALA A 199 -2.99 15.69 9.73
CA ALA A 199 -4.20 16.31 10.28
C ALA A 199 -5.17 15.28 10.88
N LEU A 200 -5.35 14.13 10.24
CA LEU A 200 -6.18 13.03 10.77
C LEU A 200 -5.59 12.42 12.05
N ASP A 201 -4.27 12.26 12.07
CA ASP A 201 -3.49 11.77 13.21
C ASP A 201 -3.55 12.76 14.39
N LEU A 202 -3.39 14.06 14.14
CA LEU A 202 -3.61 15.12 15.15
C LEU A 202 -5.03 15.10 15.73
N LEU A 203 -6.06 14.96 14.90
CA LEU A 203 -7.45 14.91 15.36
C LEU A 203 -7.71 13.73 16.30
N THR A 204 -6.92 12.65 16.18
CA THR A 204 -7.03 11.45 17.02
C THR A 204 -6.18 11.59 18.29
N GLU A 205 -4.92 12.00 18.15
CA GLU A 205 -3.90 11.88 19.21
C GLU A 205 -3.73 13.15 20.05
N SER A 206 -4.13 14.33 19.56
CA SER A 206 -3.98 15.59 20.32
C SER A 206 -4.72 15.57 21.67
N GLY A 207 -5.86 14.89 21.75
CA GLY A 207 -6.60 14.70 23.00
C GLY A 207 -5.82 13.84 24.01
N HIS A 208 -5.19 12.75 23.54
CA HIS A 208 -4.36 11.88 24.39
C HIS A 208 -3.08 12.60 24.88
N ILE A 209 -2.47 13.42 24.02
CA ILE A 209 -1.29 14.21 24.38
C ILE A 209 -1.64 15.27 25.43
N LEU A 210 -2.72 16.05 25.23
CA LEU A 210 -3.13 17.12 26.14
C LEU A 210 -3.77 16.63 27.46
N ALA A 211 -4.22 15.37 27.53
CA ALA A 211 -4.78 14.79 28.76
C ALA A 211 -3.75 14.63 29.89
N HIS A 212 -2.45 14.63 29.57
CA HIS A 212 -1.38 14.48 30.54
C HIS A 212 -0.98 15.84 31.15
N ALA A 213 -1.04 15.93 32.48
CA ALA A 213 -0.76 17.17 33.21
C ALA A 213 0.69 17.65 32.96
N GLY A 214 0.81 18.86 32.40
CA GLY A 214 2.10 19.46 32.01
C GLY A 214 2.31 19.55 30.50
N ASN A 215 1.52 18.83 29.69
CA ASN A 215 1.59 18.92 28.23
C ASN A 215 0.77 20.10 27.70
N GLY A 216 1.28 20.76 26.65
CA GLY A 216 0.61 21.85 25.95
C GLY A 216 0.93 21.86 24.46
N GLN A 217 0.99 23.05 23.88
CA GLN A 217 1.23 23.24 22.46
C GLN A 217 2.65 22.82 21.97
N PRO A 218 3.74 22.98 22.75
CA PRO A 218 5.06 22.49 22.37
C PRO A 218 5.11 20.96 22.19
N GLU A 219 4.37 20.22 23.01
CA GLU A 219 4.31 18.76 23.01
C GLU A 219 3.63 18.24 21.74
N ILE A 220 2.56 18.92 21.28
CA ILE A 220 1.92 18.64 19.98
C ILE A 220 2.90 18.91 18.82
N LEU A 221 3.64 20.02 18.85
CA LEU A 221 4.65 20.32 17.81
C LEU A 221 5.79 19.30 17.80
N ARG A 222 6.21 18.81 18.98
CA ARG A 222 7.20 17.74 19.10
C ARG A 222 6.67 16.43 18.51
N TYR A 223 5.45 16.03 18.85
CA TYR A 223 4.78 14.86 18.28
C TYR A 223 4.74 14.90 16.75
N LEU A 224 4.25 16.02 16.20
CA LEU A 224 4.22 16.29 14.76
C LEU A 224 5.59 16.11 14.11
N SER A 225 6.64 16.69 14.70
CA SER A 225 8.00 16.58 14.15
C SER A 225 8.54 15.15 14.12
N LEU A 226 8.06 14.27 15.02
CA LEU A 226 8.45 12.86 15.09
C LEU A 226 7.64 11.98 14.13
N ARG A 227 6.38 12.32 13.86
CA ARG A 227 5.52 11.52 12.98
C ARG A 227 5.66 11.85 11.49
N ILE A 228 5.96 13.11 11.12
CA ILE A 228 6.19 13.51 9.72
C ILE A 228 7.21 12.61 9.00
N PRO A 229 8.39 12.26 9.56
CA PRO A 229 9.34 11.36 8.91
C PRO A 229 8.79 9.95 8.62
N GLU A 230 8.02 9.38 9.53
CA GLU A 230 7.40 8.07 9.38
C GLU A 230 6.39 8.07 8.22
N ILE A 231 5.50 9.07 8.18
CA ILE A 231 4.52 9.23 7.11
C ILE A 231 5.23 9.46 5.76
N ILE A 232 6.28 10.28 5.72
CA ILE A 232 7.09 10.50 4.50
C ILE A 232 7.67 9.17 4.01
N ALA A 233 8.28 8.38 4.88
CA ALA A 233 8.89 7.10 4.50
C ALA A 233 7.86 6.10 3.98
N GLN A 234 6.72 5.98 4.68
CA GLN A 234 5.63 5.06 4.33
C GLN A 234 4.98 5.43 2.98
N PHE A 235 4.81 6.72 2.69
CA PHE A 235 4.04 7.19 1.52
C PHE A 235 4.87 7.65 0.32
N LEU A 236 6.20 7.73 0.43
CA LEU A 236 7.07 8.08 -0.70
C LEU A 236 6.96 7.11 -1.90
N PRO A 237 6.92 5.78 -1.75
CA PRO A 237 6.80 4.88 -2.90
C PRO A 237 5.49 5.06 -3.68
N PHE A 238 4.38 5.24 -2.97
CA PHE A 238 3.08 5.54 -3.59
C PHE A 238 3.08 6.93 -4.25
N SER A 239 3.75 7.91 -3.65
CA SER A 239 3.90 9.26 -4.20
C SER A 239 4.75 9.29 -5.47
N VAL A 240 5.79 8.45 -5.57
CA VAL A 240 6.59 8.25 -6.79
C VAL A 240 5.75 7.60 -7.90
N LEU A 241 4.94 6.58 -7.58
CA LEU A 241 4.05 5.94 -8.53
C LEU A 241 3.00 6.93 -9.06
N LEU A 242 2.30 7.64 -8.17
CA LEU A 242 1.31 8.66 -8.53
C LEU A 242 1.96 9.83 -9.27
N GLY A 243 3.12 10.31 -8.83
CA GLY A 243 3.88 11.36 -9.52
C GLY A 243 4.28 10.98 -10.94
N THR A 244 4.66 9.71 -11.16
CA THR A 244 4.94 9.14 -12.49
C THR A 244 3.67 9.11 -13.35
N ILE A 245 2.58 8.55 -12.82
CA ILE A 245 1.29 8.45 -13.52
C ILE A 245 0.76 9.84 -13.89
N ILE A 246 0.74 10.78 -12.95
CA ILE A 246 0.22 12.14 -13.17
C ILE A 246 1.12 12.90 -14.16
N THR A 247 2.44 12.74 -14.10
CA THR A 247 3.37 13.34 -15.07
C THR A 247 3.13 12.78 -16.47
N LEU A 248 3.21 11.46 -16.65
CA LEU A 248 2.99 10.84 -17.96
C LEU A 248 1.57 11.09 -18.49
N SER A 249 0.55 11.13 -17.62
CA SER A 249 -0.83 11.47 -17.99
C SER A 249 -1.00 12.94 -18.39
N THR A 250 -0.31 13.87 -17.72
CA THR A 250 -0.32 15.29 -18.12
C THR A 250 0.37 15.48 -19.47
N LEU A 251 1.58 14.92 -19.64
CA LEU A 251 2.30 14.96 -20.91
C LEU A 251 1.49 14.32 -22.05
N ASN A 252 0.66 13.32 -21.73
CA ASN A 252 -0.26 12.70 -22.68
C ASN A 252 -1.44 13.63 -23.00
N GLN A 253 -2.14 14.17 -22.00
CA GLN A 253 -3.27 15.10 -22.18
C GLN A 253 -2.89 16.41 -22.90
N ASN A 254 -1.67 16.90 -22.69
CA ASN A 254 -1.16 18.11 -23.34
C ASN A 254 -0.62 17.87 -24.76
N SER A 255 -0.71 16.65 -25.30
CA SER A 255 -0.05 16.25 -26.56
C SER A 255 1.48 16.36 -26.54
N GLU A 256 2.13 16.53 -25.40
CA GLU A 256 3.58 16.73 -25.35
C GLU A 256 4.31 15.48 -25.84
N VAL A 257 3.86 14.28 -25.44
CA VAL A 257 4.40 13.04 -26.03
C VAL A 257 3.87 12.77 -27.46
N ILE A 258 2.88 13.50 -28.03
CA ILE A 258 2.73 13.58 -29.52
C ILE A 258 4.01 14.21 -30.00
N ALA A 259 4.24 15.46 -29.60
CA ALA A 259 5.20 16.36 -30.22
C ALA A 259 6.60 15.77 -30.14
N LEU A 260 6.97 15.25 -28.97
CA LEU A 260 8.23 14.55 -28.75
C LEU A 260 8.37 13.37 -29.73
N LYS A 261 7.41 12.43 -29.74
CA LYS A 261 7.54 11.22 -30.57
C LYS A 261 7.42 11.50 -32.08
N ALA A 262 6.63 12.50 -32.47
CA ALA A 262 6.51 12.98 -33.84
C ALA A 262 7.78 13.70 -34.32
N SER A 263 8.56 14.32 -33.41
CA SER A 263 9.93 14.79 -33.68
C SER A 263 10.99 13.66 -33.67
N GLY A 264 10.57 12.40 -33.66
CA GLY A 264 11.45 11.23 -33.69
C GLY A 264 11.93 10.74 -32.32
N MET A 265 11.42 11.29 -31.21
CA MET A 265 11.84 10.90 -29.86
C MET A 265 11.17 9.60 -29.39
N SER A 266 11.98 8.62 -29.03
CA SER A 266 11.54 7.34 -28.50
C SER A 266 10.75 7.45 -27.19
N ALA A 267 9.95 6.42 -26.93
CA ALA A 267 9.33 6.21 -25.62
C ALA A 267 10.36 6.02 -24.49
N HIS A 268 11.61 5.65 -24.79
CA HIS A 268 12.65 5.44 -23.79
C HIS A 268 13.31 6.76 -23.37
N GLN A 269 13.57 7.66 -24.32
CA GLN A 269 13.98 9.05 -24.05
C GLN A 269 12.94 9.81 -23.21
N VAL A 270 11.65 9.50 -23.38
CA VAL A 270 10.56 10.02 -22.55
C VAL A 270 10.62 9.50 -21.10
N LEU A 271 11.09 8.27 -20.88
CA LEU A 271 11.14 7.63 -19.56
C LEU A 271 12.46 7.85 -18.81
N ALA A 272 13.59 7.95 -19.51
CA ALA A 272 14.92 8.05 -18.92
C ALA A 272 15.09 9.21 -17.89
N PRO A 273 14.51 10.41 -18.09
CA PRO A 273 14.57 11.49 -17.10
C PRO A 273 13.80 11.17 -15.81
N LEU A 274 12.65 10.48 -15.91
CA LEU A 274 11.89 10.05 -14.73
C LEU A 274 12.65 8.97 -13.96
N LEU A 275 13.31 8.04 -14.66
CA LEU A 275 14.12 7.00 -14.04
C LEU A 275 15.30 7.58 -13.26
N ILE A 276 16.09 8.48 -13.86
CA ILE A 276 17.20 9.16 -13.14
C ILE A 276 16.67 9.91 -11.91
N ALA A 277 15.58 10.65 -12.05
CA ALA A 277 14.99 11.39 -10.95
C ALA A 277 14.49 10.45 -9.82
N SER A 278 13.90 9.30 -10.17
CA SER A 278 13.45 8.30 -9.21
C SER A 278 14.61 7.61 -8.47
N LEU A 279 15.76 7.40 -9.13
CA LEU A 279 16.99 6.91 -8.49
C LEU A 279 17.53 7.93 -7.47
N GLY A 280 17.49 9.22 -7.81
CA GLY A 280 17.81 10.30 -6.87
C GLY A 280 16.90 10.31 -5.65
N VAL A 281 15.59 10.19 -5.85
CA VAL A 281 14.60 10.06 -4.77
C VAL A 281 14.84 8.82 -3.91
N ALA A 282 15.19 7.68 -4.51
CA ALA A 282 15.50 6.44 -3.78
C ALA A 282 16.75 6.58 -2.91
N PHE A 283 17.83 7.20 -3.42
CA PHE A 283 19.04 7.47 -2.64
C PHE A 283 18.77 8.41 -1.46
N ILE A 284 18.03 9.49 -1.68
CA ILE A 284 17.60 10.40 -0.61
C ILE A 284 16.77 9.64 0.43
N SER A 285 15.76 8.87 -0.01
CA SER A 285 14.91 8.05 0.86
C SER A 285 15.70 7.09 1.74
N PHE A 286 16.70 6.42 1.18
CA PHE A 286 17.58 5.52 1.93
C PHE A 286 18.29 6.25 3.08
N THR A 287 18.96 7.37 2.77
CA THR A 287 19.66 8.16 3.80
C THR A 287 18.71 8.80 4.83
N PHE A 288 17.48 9.11 4.42
CA PHE A 288 16.43 9.65 5.28
C PHE A 288 15.90 8.61 6.28
N ASN A 289 15.64 7.39 5.81
CA ASN A 289 15.17 6.28 6.64
C ASN A 289 16.19 5.90 7.72
N ASP A 290 17.46 5.73 7.33
CA ASP A 290 18.57 5.42 8.23
C ASP A 290 18.78 6.50 9.30
N ARG A 291 18.88 7.78 8.89
CA ARG A 291 19.32 8.85 9.80
C ARG A 291 18.21 9.52 10.58
N ILE A 292 17.02 9.67 10.01
CA ILE A 292 15.94 10.50 10.56
C ILE A 292 14.79 9.62 11.05
N VAL A 293 14.19 8.83 10.16
CA VAL A 293 12.97 8.03 10.47
C VAL A 293 13.23 7.09 11.63
N SER A 294 14.34 6.33 11.57
CA SER A 294 14.71 5.37 12.62
C SER A 294 14.83 6.00 14.01
N ARG A 295 15.30 7.26 14.10
CA ARG A 295 15.42 8.00 15.37
C ARG A 295 14.09 8.59 15.82
N ALA A 296 13.31 9.09 14.87
CA ALA A 296 12.01 9.71 15.11
C ALA A 296 11.00 8.67 15.64
N THR A 297 10.82 7.55 14.93
CA THR A 297 9.93 6.45 15.33
C THR A 297 10.36 5.81 16.65
N ALA A 298 11.67 5.63 16.90
CA ALA A 298 12.16 5.11 18.19
C ALA A 298 11.84 6.05 19.38
N THR A 299 11.75 7.36 19.14
CA THR A 299 11.33 8.35 20.15
C THR A 299 9.80 8.36 20.30
N LEU A 300 9.07 8.19 19.20
CA LEU A 300 7.61 8.15 19.18
C LEU A 300 7.03 6.91 19.89
N ASP A 301 7.63 5.73 19.68
CA ASP A 301 7.24 4.47 20.36
C ASP A 301 7.50 4.50 21.89
N GLN A 302 8.45 5.31 22.37
CA GLN A 302 8.63 5.57 23.80
C GLN A 302 7.58 6.53 24.37
N TRP A 303 6.91 7.30 23.50
CA TRP A 303 5.88 8.29 23.84
C TRP A 303 4.47 7.70 23.83
N GLN A 304 4.28 6.53 23.21
CA GLN A 304 3.01 5.82 23.11
C GLN A 304 2.84 4.69 24.16
N LYS A 305 3.74 4.61 25.14
CA LYS A 305 3.78 3.58 26.21
C LYS A 305 3.47 4.15 27.57
#